data_AF-A0A2N3GZI9-F1
#
_entry.id   AF-A0A2N3GZI9-F1
#
_cell.length_a   1.000
_cell.length_b   1.000
_cell.length_c   1.000
_cell.angle_alpha   90.00
_cell.angle_beta   90.00
_cell.angle_gamma   90.00
#
_symmetry.space_group_name_H-M   'P 1'
#
loop_
_entity.id
_entity.type
_entity.pdbx_description
1 polymer ?
#
loop_
_entity_poly.entity_id
_entity_poly.type
_entity_poly.pdbx_seq_one_letter_code
_entity_poly.pdbx_strand_id
1 'polypeptide(L)'
;MCLTCLLALVVTAPSGCSRSAAPGAPTDVTAPDGGAPGMLTVTSTAFADGGTIPAKFCAIGVEGASNISPQIAWSTPPEGTRSIVIAIVDHHPVARMWVHWVVIGIPPSVTEIAEGASGSLATPAIELKNTAGRTGYGGPKPPVGSGDHDYVVTVYALDVAELPHSMEPDAAEIARAVSGHTLASGSITGVFGR
;
A
#
# COMPACT_ATOMS: atom_id res chain seq x y z
N MET A 1 60.00 67.55 -11.81
CA MET A 1 58.97 68.21 -10.97
C MET A 1 58.65 67.24 -9.85
N CYS A 2 59.09 67.56 -8.62
CA CYS A 2 58.21 67.93 -7.50
C CYS A 2 57.29 66.76 -7.12
N LEU A 3 57.26 66.23 -5.91
CA LEU A 3 57.30 66.91 -4.63
C LEU A 3 57.20 65.81 -3.55
N THR A 4 58.04 65.91 -2.51
CA THR A 4 57.80 65.60 -1.08
C THR A 4 56.44 65.00 -0.67
N CYS A 5 56.29 64.16 0.36
CA CYS A 5 56.38 64.49 1.79
C CYS A 5 55.79 63.27 2.54
N LEU A 6 56.43 62.74 3.57
CA LEU A 6 56.13 63.01 4.99
C LEU A 6 54.84 62.36 5.52
N LEU A 7 55.04 61.31 6.33
CA LEU A 7 54.64 61.20 7.74
C LEU A 7 53.22 61.70 8.13
N ALA A 8 52.36 60.79 8.62
CA ALA A 8 51.56 61.06 9.81
C ALA A 8 50.92 59.79 10.39
N LEU A 9 51.25 59.59 11.66
CA LEU A 9 50.70 58.69 12.65
C LEU A 9 49.25 59.09 13.00
N VAL A 10 48.29 58.15 13.08
CA VAL A 10 47.13 58.31 13.98
C VAL A 10 46.74 56.97 14.62
N VAL A 11 46.63 57.07 15.94
CA VAL A 11 46.27 56.11 16.99
C VAL A 11 44.78 55.74 16.93
N THR A 12 44.41 54.51 17.31
CA THR A 12 43.38 54.19 18.34
C THR A 12 43.09 52.68 18.44
N ALA A 13 43.19 52.15 19.66
CA ALA A 13 42.69 50.85 20.11
C ALA A 13 41.25 51.01 20.65
N PRO A 14 40.65 50.02 21.35
CA PRO A 14 40.42 48.60 21.04
C PRO A 14 38.90 48.30 21.03
N SER A 15 38.46 47.23 20.37
CA SER A 15 37.12 46.67 20.61
C SER A 15 37.22 45.16 20.70
N GLY A 16 37.23 44.67 21.94
CA GLY A 16 37.05 43.26 22.23
C GLY A 16 35.64 42.82 21.89
N CYS A 17 35.53 41.66 21.25
CA CYS A 17 34.31 40.88 21.19
C CYS A 17 34.64 39.47 21.70
N SER A 18 34.36 39.26 22.99
CA SER A 18 34.16 37.94 23.56
C SER A 18 32.98 37.26 22.84
N ARG A 19 33.20 36.07 22.28
CA ARG A 19 32.10 35.19 21.86
C ARG A 19 31.91 34.09 22.89
N SER A 20 30.78 34.17 23.57
CA SER A 20 30.18 33.09 24.34
C SER A 20 29.90 31.89 23.43
N ALA A 21 30.25 30.69 23.88
CA ALA A 21 29.85 29.44 23.24
C ALA A 21 28.33 29.25 23.38
N ALA A 22 27.68 28.79 22.31
CA ALA A 22 26.26 28.44 22.29
C ALA A 22 26.07 26.94 22.68
N PRO A 23 24.92 26.56 23.26
CA PRO A 23 24.64 25.17 23.64
C PRO A 23 24.36 24.28 22.42
N GLY A 24 24.68 22.99 22.57
CA GLY A 24 24.66 21.95 21.55
C GLY A 24 23.32 21.78 20.82
N ALA A 25 23.45 21.56 19.51
CA ALA A 25 22.39 21.22 18.57
C ALA A 25 21.81 19.81 18.84
N PRO A 26 20.58 19.53 18.36
CA PRO A 26 19.79 18.38 18.76
C PRO A 26 20.23 17.07 18.07
N THR A 27 19.77 15.99 18.69
CA THR A 27 19.94 14.57 18.41
C THR A 27 19.81 14.17 16.94
N ASP A 28 20.75 13.30 16.55
CA ASP A 28 20.76 12.48 15.34
C ASP A 28 19.39 11.85 15.07
N VAL A 29 18.68 12.37 14.07
CA VAL A 29 17.51 11.70 13.49
C VAL A 29 18.06 10.79 12.41
N THR A 30 18.41 9.57 12.80
CA THR A 30 18.64 8.49 11.85
C THR A 30 17.35 8.33 11.04
N ALA A 31 17.42 8.60 9.74
CA ALA A 31 16.35 8.23 8.82
C ALA A 31 16.09 6.72 8.96
N PRO A 32 14.83 6.24 8.96
CA PRO A 32 14.58 4.82 9.03
C PRO A 32 15.27 4.15 7.84
N ASP A 33 16.15 3.20 8.13
CA ASP A 33 16.80 2.38 7.12
C ASP A 33 15.71 1.79 6.24
N GLY A 34 15.80 2.00 4.92
CA GLY A 34 14.89 1.47 3.91
C GLY A 34 15.02 -0.06 3.78
N GLY A 35 14.81 -0.77 4.89
CA GLY A 35 14.78 -2.23 4.95
C GLY A 35 13.68 -2.77 4.05
N ALA A 36 13.92 -3.98 3.53
CA ALA A 36 12.90 -4.69 2.77
C ALA A 36 11.60 -4.76 3.61
N PRO A 37 10.42 -4.59 2.98
CA PRO A 37 9.16 -4.67 3.69
C PRO A 37 9.07 -5.99 4.46
N GLY A 38 8.60 -5.92 5.71
CA GLY A 38 8.33 -7.09 6.53
C GLY A 38 7.27 -8.00 5.87
N MET A 39 7.09 -9.20 6.43
CA MET A 39 6.12 -10.16 5.92
C MET A 39 4.84 -10.15 6.77
N LEU A 40 3.68 -10.01 6.12
CA LEU A 40 2.39 -10.30 6.72
C LEU A 40 2.01 -11.76 6.41
N THR A 41 1.47 -12.47 7.39
CA THR A 41 0.76 -13.74 7.12
C THR A 41 -0.64 -13.39 6.66
N VAL A 42 -1.05 -13.83 5.47
CA VAL A 42 -2.41 -13.64 4.95
C VAL A 42 -3.11 -14.99 4.90
N THR A 43 -4.38 -15.03 5.27
CA THR A 43 -5.20 -16.25 5.29
C THR A 43 -6.61 -15.96 4.84
N SER A 44 -7.32 -17.01 4.45
CA SER A 44 -8.74 -16.95 4.17
C SER A 44 -9.43 -18.23 4.63
N THR A 45 -10.66 -18.10 5.13
CA THR A 45 -11.57 -19.24 5.33
C THR A 45 -12.30 -19.62 4.04
N ALA A 46 -12.22 -18.80 3.00
CA ALA A 46 -12.81 -19.05 1.69
C ALA A 46 -12.06 -20.13 0.89
N PHE A 47 -10.72 -20.08 0.95
CA PHE A 47 -9.79 -21.00 0.28
C PHE A 47 -8.41 -20.92 0.93
N ALA A 48 -7.65 -22.02 0.85
CA ALA A 48 -6.24 -22.03 1.22
C ALA A 48 -5.37 -21.42 0.12
N ASP A 49 -4.14 -21.02 0.44
CA ASP A 49 -3.17 -20.58 -0.58
C ASP A 49 -2.89 -21.70 -1.61
N GLY A 50 -2.97 -21.36 -2.89
CA GLY A 50 -2.95 -22.27 -4.03
C GLY A 50 -4.22 -23.12 -4.19
N GLY A 51 -5.23 -22.92 -3.33
CA GLY A 51 -6.47 -23.70 -3.32
C GLY A 51 -7.49 -23.22 -4.35
N THR A 52 -8.43 -24.09 -4.69
CA THR A 52 -9.55 -23.75 -5.58
C THR A 52 -10.50 -22.77 -4.91
N ILE A 53 -10.88 -21.71 -5.61
CA ILE A 53 -11.90 -20.76 -5.16
C ILE A 53 -13.29 -21.40 -5.33
N PRO A 54 -14.09 -21.54 -4.25
CA PRO A 54 -15.45 -22.04 -4.37
C PRO A 54 -16.34 -21.14 -5.25
N ALA A 55 -17.21 -21.77 -6.03
CA ALA A 55 -18.06 -21.08 -7.01
C ALA A 55 -18.86 -19.90 -6.43
N LYS A 56 -19.28 -19.97 -5.15
CA LYS A 56 -20.04 -18.87 -4.50
C LYS A 56 -19.33 -17.52 -4.56
N PHE A 57 -17.99 -17.50 -4.60
CA PHE A 57 -17.18 -16.28 -4.69
C PHE A 57 -16.97 -15.81 -6.14
N CYS A 58 -17.29 -16.63 -7.15
CA CYS A 58 -17.19 -16.29 -8.56
C CYS A 58 -18.27 -15.28 -8.97
N ALA A 59 -18.08 -14.61 -10.12
CA ALA A 59 -19.05 -13.65 -10.61
C ALA A 59 -20.31 -14.33 -11.20
N ILE A 60 -21.42 -13.57 -11.19
CA ILE A 60 -22.70 -14.03 -11.74
C ILE A 60 -22.55 -14.52 -13.19
N GLY A 61 -23.14 -15.68 -13.46
CA GLY A 61 -23.03 -16.41 -14.73
C GLY A 61 -21.96 -17.50 -14.74
N VAL A 62 -21.24 -17.71 -13.63
CA VAL A 62 -20.62 -19.00 -13.29
C VAL A 62 -21.67 -19.84 -12.53
N GLU A 63 -21.70 -21.15 -12.76
CA GLU A 63 -22.64 -22.04 -12.06
C GLU A 63 -22.37 -22.06 -10.55
N GLY A 64 -23.41 -21.94 -9.73
CA GLY A 64 -23.29 -21.87 -8.26
C GLY A 64 -22.75 -20.54 -7.72
N ALA A 65 -22.59 -19.53 -8.56
CA ALA A 65 -22.00 -18.26 -8.18
C ALA A 65 -22.96 -17.29 -7.49
N SER A 66 -22.41 -16.51 -6.55
CA SER A 66 -23.13 -15.44 -5.84
C SER A 66 -22.37 -14.11 -5.80
N ASN A 67 -21.16 -14.04 -6.37
CA ASN A 67 -20.31 -12.85 -6.37
C ASN A 67 -20.09 -12.25 -4.97
N ILE A 68 -19.91 -13.13 -3.98
CA ILE A 68 -19.63 -12.77 -2.59
C ILE A 68 -18.11 -12.55 -2.47
N SER A 69 -17.67 -11.48 -1.79
CA SER A 69 -16.24 -11.28 -1.53
C SER A 69 -15.71 -12.34 -0.54
N PRO A 70 -14.51 -12.90 -0.72
CA PRO A 70 -13.95 -13.84 0.24
C PRO A 70 -13.66 -13.14 1.58
N GLN A 71 -13.68 -13.90 2.67
CA GLN A 71 -13.07 -13.47 3.92
C GLN A 71 -11.55 -13.34 3.72
N ILE A 72 -10.92 -12.32 4.29
CA ILE A 72 -9.47 -12.11 4.20
C ILE A 72 -9.01 -11.66 5.58
N ALA A 73 -8.06 -12.38 6.17
CA ALA A 73 -7.41 -12.01 7.42
C ALA A 73 -5.90 -11.92 7.26
N TRP A 74 -5.27 -11.09 8.08
CA TRP A 74 -3.82 -10.94 8.12
C TRP A 74 -3.29 -10.87 9.55
N SER A 75 -2.00 -11.19 9.71
CA SER A 75 -1.30 -11.02 10.98
C SER A 75 -1.24 -9.55 11.39
N THR A 76 -0.99 -9.29 12.68
CA THR A 76 -0.81 -7.93 13.21
C THR A 76 0.19 -7.13 12.36
N PRO A 77 -0.21 -5.95 11.85
CA PRO A 77 0.69 -5.08 11.09
C PRO A 77 1.88 -4.59 11.94
N PRO A 78 3.03 -4.27 11.32
CA PRO A 78 4.18 -3.72 12.04
C PRO A 78 3.86 -2.35 12.65
N GLU A 79 4.65 -1.97 13.66
CA GLU A 79 4.61 -0.61 14.21
C GLU A 79 4.83 0.44 13.11
N GLY A 80 4.16 1.59 13.24
CA GLY A 80 4.20 2.65 12.23
C GLY A 80 3.15 2.48 11.12
N THR A 81 2.45 1.35 11.05
CA THR A 81 1.34 1.17 10.10
C THR A 81 0.22 2.16 10.39
N ARG A 82 -0.17 2.92 9.38
CA ARG A 82 -1.24 3.92 9.43
C ARG A 82 -2.46 3.53 8.61
N SER A 83 -2.31 2.65 7.63
CA SER A 83 -3.44 2.04 6.90
C SER A 83 -3.08 0.69 6.31
N ILE A 84 -4.12 -0.10 6.03
CA ILE A 84 -4.06 -1.36 5.31
C ILE A 84 -4.73 -1.22 3.95
N VAL A 85 -4.17 -1.89 2.94
CA VAL A 85 -4.73 -2.04 1.60
C VAL A 85 -4.90 -3.50 1.29
N ILE A 86 -6.02 -3.85 0.64
CA ILE A 86 -6.26 -5.17 0.05
C ILE A 86 -6.39 -4.99 -1.46
N ALA A 87 -5.72 -5.83 -2.24
CA ALA A 87 -5.90 -5.93 -3.68
C ALA A 87 -6.09 -7.38 -4.10
N ILE A 88 -7.04 -7.66 -4.99
CA ILE A 88 -7.19 -8.95 -5.66
C ILE A 88 -6.94 -8.75 -7.15
N VAL A 89 -5.93 -9.42 -7.69
CA VAL A 89 -5.51 -9.28 -9.08
C VAL A 89 -5.40 -10.65 -9.73
N ASP A 90 -5.95 -10.81 -10.93
CA ASP A 90 -5.79 -12.00 -11.76
C ASP A 90 -4.52 -11.88 -12.60
N HIS A 91 -3.52 -12.70 -12.26
CA HIS A 91 -2.19 -12.69 -12.87
C HIS A 91 -2.10 -13.54 -14.14
N HIS A 92 -3.17 -14.24 -14.51
CA HIS A 92 -3.16 -15.05 -15.71
C HIS A 92 -2.93 -14.17 -16.97
N PRO A 93 -2.10 -14.60 -17.95
CA PRO A 93 -1.79 -13.78 -19.11
C PRO A 93 -3.02 -13.31 -19.90
N VAL A 94 -4.08 -14.13 -19.94
CA VAL A 94 -5.36 -13.78 -20.60
C VAL A 94 -6.09 -12.65 -19.88
N ALA A 95 -5.98 -12.59 -18.54
CA ALA A 95 -6.64 -11.56 -17.73
C ALA A 95 -5.94 -10.20 -17.81
N ARG A 96 -4.63 -10.19 -18.12
CA ARG A 96 -3.81 -8.98 -18.24
C ARG A 96 -3.83 -8.13 -16.95
N MET A 97 -3.56 -8.77 -15.81
CA MET A 97 -3.54 -8.13 -14.49
C MET A 97 -4.90 -7.55 -14.09
N TRP A 98 -5.99 -8.29 -14.36
CA TRP A 98 -7.34 -7.81 -14.08
C TRP A 98 -7.54 -7.59 -12.58
N VAL A 99 -7.92 -6.37 -12.19
CA VAL A 99 -8.18 -6.02 -10.80
C VAL A 99 -9.61 -6.38 -10.44
N HIS A 100 -9.76 -7.32 -9.52
CA HIS A 100 -11.05 -7.84 -9.04
C HIS A 100 -11.59 -7.06 -7.85
N TRP A 101 -10.71 -6.55 -7.00
CA TRP A 101 -11.08 -5.77 -5.82
C TRP A 101 -9.92 -4.94 -5.31
N VAL A 102 -10.20 -3.72 -4.85
CA VAL A 102 -9.24 -2.88 -4.12
C VAL A 102 -9.97 -2.21 -2.97
N VAL A 103 -9.42 -2.33 -1.77
CA VAL A 103 -9.89 -1.67 -0.57
C VAL A 103 -8.73 -0.89 0.03
N ILE A 104 -8.94 0.40 0.27
CA ILE A 104 -7.92 1.30 0.82
C ILE A 104 -8.38 1.94 2.14
N GLY A 105 -7.42 2.44 2.91
CA GLY A 105 -7.69 3.21 4.13
C GLY A 105 -8.17 2.38 5.31
N ILE A 106 -8.05 1.05 5.26
CA ILE A 106 -8.46 0.19 6.38
C ILE A 106 -7.59 0.55 7.61
N PRO A 107 -8.17 0.79 8.80
CA PRO A 107 -7.40 1.14 9.99
C PRO A 107 -6.44 0.01 10.39
N PRO A 108 -5.25 0.33 10.95
CA PRO A 108 -4.25 -0.67 11.34
C PRO A 108 -4.72 -1.61 12.47
N SER A 109 -5.75 -1.22 13.22
CA SER A 109 -6.37 -2.06 14.25
C SER A 109 -7.27 -3.17 13.68
N VAL A 110 -7.61 -3.10 12.40
CA VAL A 110 -8.38 -4.14 11.71
C VAL A 110 -7.42 -5.17 11.14
N THR A 111 -7.72 -6.44 11.37
CA THR A 111 -6.90 -7.58 10.90
C THR A 111 -7.71 -8.58 10.06
N GLU A 112 -8.95 -8.22 9.72
CA GLU A 112 -9.86 -9.07 8.96
C GLU A 112 -10.91 -8.23 8.22
N ILE A 113 -11.24 -8.65 7.00
CA ILE A 113 -12.48 -8.31 6.32
C ILE A 113 -13.32 -9.58 6.18
N ALA A 114 -14.56 -9.52 6.64
CA ALA A 114 -15.47 -10.65 6.63
C ALA A 114 -15.88 -11.07 5.20
N GLU A 115 -16.30 -12.33 5.06
CA GLU A 115 -16.96 -12.81 3.84
C GLU A 115 -18.16 -11.92 3.51
N GLY A 116 -18.31 -11.55 2.23
CA GLY A 116 -19.42 -10.74 1.75
C GLY A 116 -19.42 -9.27 2.20
N ALA A 117 -18.34 -8.79 2.81
CA ALA A 117 -18.28 -7.41 3.29
C ALA A 117 -18.23 -6.34 2.19
N SER A 118 -17.94 -6.71 0.93
CA SER A 118 -17.99 -5.75 -0.18
C SER A 118 -19.38 -5.09 -0.29
N GLY A 119 -19.41 -3.77 -0.43
CA GLY A 119 -20.62 -2.94 -0.39
C GLY A 119 -21.18 -2.65 1.01
N SER A 120 -20.61 -3.25 2.07
CA SER A 120 -21.11 -3.14 3.44
C SER A 120 -20.00 -3.23 4.50
N LEU A 121 -18.81 -2.69 4.19
CA LEU A 121 -17.65 -2.74 5.06
C LEU A 121 -17.98 -2.19 6.46
N ALA A 122 -17.72 -2.99 7.50
CA ALA A 122 -17.95 -2.62 8.90
C ALA A 122 -16.80 -1.78 9.51
N THR A 123 -15.94 -1.21 8.67
CA THR A 123 -14.76 -0.44 9.05
C THR A 123 -14.66 0.83 8.19
N PRO A 124 -14.04 1.92 8.69
CA PRO A 124 -13.74 3.10 7.87
C PRO A 124 -12.73 2.76 6.78
N ALA A 125 -13.20 2.28 5.63
CA ALA A 125 -12.40 1.91 4.48
C ALA A 125 -13.20 2.20 3.21
N ILE A 126 -12.48 2.32 2.09
CA ILE A 126 -13.07 2.69 0.81
C ILE A 126 -12.78 1.59 -0.21
N GLU A 127 -13.83 1.13 -0.87
CA GLU A 127 -13.70 0.31 -2.06
C GLU A 127 -13.52 1.20 -3.28
N LEU A 128 -12.49 0.90 -4.08
CA LEU A 128 -12.31 1.57 -5.36
C LEU A 128 -13.11 0.86 -6.45
N LYS A 129 -13.11 1.46 -7.63
CA LYS A 129 -13.53 0.74 -8.83
C LYS A 129 -12.60 -0.45 -9.05
N ASN A 130 -13.12 -1.47 -9.73
CA ASN A 130 -12.36 -2.60 -10.28
C ASN A 130 -12.26 -2.47 -11.80
N THR A 131 -11.53 -3.36 -12.48
CA THR A 131 -11.31 -3.26 -13.95
C THR A 131 -12.62 -3.38 -14.73
N ALA A 132 -13.68 -3.95 -14.15
CA ALA A 132 -15.03 -3.97 -14.75
C ALA A 132 -15.79 -2.63 -14.62
N GLY A 133 -15.17 -1.59 -14.07
CA GLY A 133 -15.76 -0.26 -13.86
C GLY A 133 -16.74 -0.18 -12.69
N ARG A 134 -16.82 -1.22 -11.85
CA ARG A 134 -17.74 -1.30 -10.70
C ARG A 134 -16.97 -1.07 -9.41
N THR A 135 -17.57 -0.36 -8.46
CA THR A 135 -17.02 -0.27 -7.10
C THR A 135 -17.19 -1.60 -6.38
N GLY A 136 -16.14 -2.03 -5.67
CA GLY A 136 -16.15 -3.25 -4.86
C GLY A 136 -15.77 -4.52 -5.62
N TYR A 137 -16.08 -5.67 -5.02
CA TYR A 137 -15.63 -6.97 -5.46
C TYR A 137 -16.37 -7.46 -6.72
N GLY A 138 -15.59 -7.83 -7.74
CA GLY A 138 -16.06 -8.64 -8.86
C GLY A 138 -15.35 -9.98 -8.85
N GLY A 139 -16.08 -11.09 -8.74
CA GLY A 139 -15.47 -12.41 -8.61
C GLY A 139 -14.87 -12.99 -9.90
N PRO A 140 -14.15 -14.12 -9.81
CA PRO A 140 -13.67 -14.88 -10.96
C PRO A 140 -14.76 -15.19 -11.99
N LYS A 141 -14.45 -14.98 -13.27
CA LYS A 141 -15.23 -15.46 -14.41
C LYS A 141 -14.32 -15.53 -15.64
N PRO A 142 -13.29 -16.38 -15.61
CA PRO A 142 -12.34 -16.47 -16.72
C PRO A 142 -13.05 -16.91 -18.01
N PRO A 143 -12.52 -16.63 -19.21
CA PRO A 143 -13.04 -17.20 -20.45
C PRO A 143 -13.10 -18.73 -20.38
N VAL A 144 -14.07 -19.34 -21.05
CA VAL A 144 -14.16 -20.81 -21.10
C VAL A 144 -12.96 -21.36 -21.88
N GLY A 145 -12.26 -22.33 -21.31
CA GLY A 145 -11.12 -22.99 -21.92
C GLY A 145 -9.80 -22.21 -21.80
N SER A 146 -9.74 -21.11 -21.04
CA SER A 146 -8.47 -20.40 -20.80
C SER A 146 -7.59 -21.05 -19.72
N GLY A 147 -8.07 -22.14 -19.10
CA GLY A 147 -7.38 -22.84 -18.03
C GLY A 147 -7.63 -22.20 -16.67
N ASP A 148 -6.79 -22.59 -15.72
CA ASP A 148 -6.83 -22.08 -14.36
C ASP A 148 -6.17 -20.70 -14.30
N HIS A 149 -6.88 -19.74 -13.72
CA HIS A 149 -6.39 -18.40 -13.45
C HIS A 149 -5.98 -18.25 -11.99
N ASP A 150 -4.92 -17.47 -11.75
CA ASP A 150 -4.39 -17.16 -10.43
C ASP A 150 -4.90 -15.82 -9.93
N TYR A 151 -5.78 -15.84 -8.93
CA TYR A 151 -6.34 -14.66 -8.27
C TYR A 151 -5.55 -14.37 -7.00
N VAL A 152 -4.56 -13.49 -7.12
CA VAL A 152 -3.64 -13.15 -6.03
C VAL A 152 -4.29 -12.11 -5.13
N VAL A 153 -4.56 -12.48 -3.89
CA VAL A 153 -5.00 -11.59 -2.81
C VAL A 153 -3.75 -11.07 -2.12
N THR A 154 -3.50 -9.76 -2.17
CA THR A 154 -2.36 -9.13 -1.48
C THR A 154 -2.86 -8.15 -0.43
N VAL A 155 -2.23 -8.19 0.74
CA VAL A 155 -2.44 -7.23 1.83
C VAL A 155 -1.16 -6.42 2.02
N TYR A 156 -1.30 -5.10 2.09
CA TYR A 156 -0.19 -4.16 2.33
C TYR A 156 -0.45 -3.39 3.62
N ALA A 157 0.58 -3.28 4.47
CA ALA A 157 0.62 -2.37 5.60
C ALA A 157 1.45 -1.13 5.24
N LEU A 158 0.83 0.05 5.30
CA LEU A 158 1.41 1.29 4.80
C LEU A 158 1.74 2.30 5.92
N ASP A 159 2.78 3.10 5.73
CA ASP A 159 3.18 4.23 6.61
C ASP A 159 2.44 5.55 6.31
N VAL A 160 1.43 5.50 5.44
CA VAL A 160 0.52 6.60 5.12
C VAL A 160 -0.90 6.21 5.51
N ALA A 161 -1.70 7.22 5.89
CA ALA A 161 -3.09 6.99 6.31
C ALA A 161 -4.04 6.73 5.14
N GLU A 162 -3.76 7.31 3.97
CA GLU A 162 -4.65 7.25 2.81
C GLU A 162 -3.84 7.20 1.51
N LEU A 163 -4.36 6.46 0.53
CA LEU A 163 -3.94 6.51 -0.87
C LEU A 163 -4.94 7.35 -1.67
N PRO A 164 -4.61 7.83 -2.88
CA PRO A 164 -5.56 8.58 -3.71
C PRO A 164 -6.84 7.78 -3.99
N HIS A 165 -8.01 8.33 -3.65
CA HIS A 165 -9.30 7.67 -3.90
C HIS A 165 -9.69 7.62 -5.38
N SER A 166 -9.04 8.46 -6.20
CA SER A 166 -9.22 8.52 -7.65
C SER A 166 -8.30 7.54 -8.40
N MET A 167 -7.62 6.64 -7.69
CA MET A 167 -6.72 5.69 -8.32
C MET A 167 -7.48 4.82 -9.31
N GLU A 168 -6.94 4.69 -10.52
CA GLU A 168 -7.53 3.81 -11.52
C GLU A 168 -7.36 2.33 -11.10
N PRO A 169 -8.30 1.45 -11.49
CA PRO A 169 -8.27 0.03 -11.15
C PRO A 169 -7.27 -0.75 -12.01
N ASP A 170 -6.01 -0.33 -11.93
CA ASP A 170 -4.87 -0.83 -12.68
C ASP A 170 -3.80 -1.36 -11.71
N ALA A 171 -3.31 -2.57 -11.96
CA ALA A 171 -2.33 -3.20 -11.08
C ALA A 171 -1.02 -2.41 -10.99
N ALA A 172 -0.60 -1.73 -12.06
CA ALA A 172 0.61 -0.92 -12.02
C ALA A 172 0.39 0.38 -11.23
N GLU A 173 -0.82 0.95 -11.25
CA GLU A 173 -1.15 2.09 -10.40
C GLU A 173 -1.20 1.75 -8.92
N ILE A 174 -1.81 0.61 -8.57
CA ILE A 174 -1.77 0.07 -7.20
C ILE A 174 -0.31 -0.10 -6.76
N ALA A 175 0.51 -0.76 -7.58
CA ALA A 175 1.93 -0.99 -7.28
C ALA A 175 2.69 0.34 -7.07
N ARG A 176 2.45 1.34 -7.92
CA ARG A 176 3.05 2.68 -7.76
C ARG A 176 2.62 3.35 -6.46
N ALA A 177 1.33 3.25 -6.12
CA ALA A 177 0.78 3.94 -4.95
C ALA A 177 1.23 3.34 -3.61
N VAL A 178 1.46 2.02 -3.55
CA VAL A 178 1.96 1.36 -2.33
C VAL A 178 3.50 1.39 -2.24
N SER A 179 4.19 1.59 -3.36
CA SER A 179 5.65 1.64 -3.43
C SER A 179 6.21 2.81 -2.61
N GLY A 180 7.24 2.54 -1.81
CA GLY A 180 7.85 3.52 -0.92
C GLY A 180 7.09 3.76 0.40
N HIS A 181 5.87 3.22 0.53
CA HIS A 181 5.04 3.33 1.73
C HIS A 181 4.82 1.98 2.43
N THR A 182 5.13 0.87 1.75
CA THR A 182 4.88 -0.48 2.28
C THR A 182 5.88 -0.82 3.37
N LEU A 183 5.39 -0.97 4.61
CA LEU A 183 6.15 -1.45 5.77
C LEU A 183 6.17 -2.99 5.81
N ALA A 184 5.07 -3.62 5.41
CA ALA A 184 4.98 -5.07 5.27
C ALA A 184 3.92 -5.46 4.25
N SER A 185 4.07 -6.64 3.65
CA SER A 185 3.06 -7.21 2.76
C SER A 185 3.01 -8.73 2.84
N GLY A 186 1.90 -9.31 2.41
CA GLY A 186 1.74 -10.75 2.26
C GLY A 186 0.64 -11.06 1.25
N SER A 187 0.61 -12.29 0.76
CA SER A 187 -0.40 -12.72 -0.19
C SER A 187 -0.79 -14.18 -0.03
N ILE A 188 -1.96 -14.51 -0.57
CA ILE A 188 -2.41 -15.87 -0.88
C ILE A 188 -2.98 -15.87 -2.29
N THR A 189 -2.95 -17.01 -2.96
CA THR A 189 -3.48 -17.18 -4.31
C THR A 189 -4.65 -18.15 -4.30
N GLY A 190 -5.79 -17.72 -4.83
CA GLY A 190 -6.90 -18.62 -5.13
C GLY A 190 -6.88 -18.98 -6.62
N VAL A 191 -7.22 -20.23 -6.94
CA VAL A 191 -7.21 -20.74 -8.31
C VAL A 191 -8.64 -20.99 -8.78
N PHE A 192 -8.99 -20.53 -9.99
CA PHE A 192 -10.27 -20.87 -10.62
C PHE A 192 -10.16 -20.89 -12.15
N GLY A 193 -10.74 -21.90 -12.78
CA GLY A 193 -10.84 -22.06 -14.23
C GLY A 193 -12.20 -22.60 -14.65
N ARG A 194 -12.56 -22.45 -15.93
CA ARG A 194 -13.77 -23.04 -16.52
C ARG A 194 -13.66 -23.24 -18.03
#